data_AF-A0A1I6R6E1-F1
#
_entry.id   AF-A0A1I6R6E1-F1
#
_cell.length_a   1.000
_cell.length_b   1.000
_cell.length_c   1.000
_cell.angle_alpha   90.00
_cell.angle_beta   90.00
_cell.angle_gamma   90.00
#
_symmetry.space_group_name_H-M   'P 1'
#
loop_
_entity.id
_entity.type
_entity.pdbx_description
1 polymer ?
#
loop_
_entity_poly.entity_id
_entity_poly.type
_entity_poly.pdbx_seq_one_letter_code
_entity_poly.pdbx_strand_id
1 'polypeptide(L)'
;MNNIDQYCTAREGLPRFRKKLSLNEPVTVAFLGGSITEGYGASDPDRSSWRALTEQYLQTAYPSIEWTFINAGVGGTNSTLGAHRLQAHVKSEQDIDLLFIEFAVNDSQHREHTAEGREETIRGMEGIVRQSRRLLPQADLVFLYSADENNLKEKEPFFISAHEEVAARYGLPSVSFFARVRDWLWAGGGTWEQLAPDRTHPNDDGYAFYADLLLAFLEAALEENTIGTMNEVSFDLPVPLLEGSYEQGAMRNISAAYDVKLLLKQGRPDNMVNWRYAADHLASDSQEAAFSFDANGHGAGLLLICGPDSGMLEFSINGGPFRLVNPFDEWCPLFQRPVPVQLAVHAQAEPMRIMVRNTAQKDERSTGNWLRVLALLEH
;
A
#
# COMPACT_ATOMS: atom_id res chain seq x y z
N MET A 1 -25.16 -6.81 21.27
CA MET A 1 -24.38 -5.93 20.39
C MET A 1 -23.03 -5.76 21.07
N ASN A 2 -21.97 -6.33 20.50
CA ASN A 2 -20.63 -6.01 20.95
C ASN A 2 -20.42 -4.52 20.67
N ASN A 3 -20.09 -3.73 21.69
CA ASN A 3 -19.84 -2.30 21.53
C ASN A 3 -18.50 -2.14 20.78
N ILE A 4 -18.57 -2.11 19.44
CA ILE A 4 -17.42 -1.94 18.55
C ILE A 4 -17.04 -0.48 18.35
N ASP A 5 -17.86 0.47 18.81
CA ASP A 5 -17.68 1.92 18.58
C ASP A 5 -16.38 2.46 19.16
N GLN A 6 -15.80 1.76 20.14
CA GLN A 6 -14.48 2.09 20.70
C GLN A 6 -13.31 1.75 19.76
N TYR A 7 -13.53 0.91 18.75
CA TYR A 7 -12.51 0.45 17.80
C TYR A 7 -12.83 0.80 16.35
N CYS A 8 -14.07 1.18 16.07
CA CYS A 8 -14.57 1.43 14.72
C CYS A 8 -15.16 2.84 14.64
N THR A 9 -14.83 3.58 13.59
CA THR A 9 -15.49 4.85 13.28
C THR A 9 -16.26 4.72 11.97
N ALA A 10 -17.60 4.82 12.02
CA ALA A 10 -18.44 4.53 10.86
C ALA A 10 -18.37 5.60 9.76
N ARG A 11 -18.26 6.89 10.11
CA ARG A 11 -18.30 8.04 9.17
C ARG A 11 -19.44 7.94 8.15
N GLU A 12 -19.15 8.02 6.85
CA GLU A 12 -20.16 7.89 5.78
C GLU A 12 -20.65 6.45 5.60
N GLY A 13 -20.01 5.47 6.22
CA GLY A 13 -20.37 4.06 6.18
C GLY A 13 -20.08 3.41 4.82
N LEU A 14 -20.88 2.38 4.49
CA LEU A 14 -20.75 1.58 3.26
C LEU A 14 -22.03 1.62 2.41
N PRO A 15 -22.56 2.81 2.05
CA PRO A 15 -23.89 2.93 1.44
C PRO A 15 -23.98 2.30 0.04
N ARG A 16 -22.91 2.35 -0.76
CA ARG A 16 -22.88 1.80 -2.13
C ARG A 16 -22.75 0.30 -2.10
N PHE A 17 -21.81 -0.19 -1.30
CA PHE A 17 -21.60 -1.61 -1.08
C PHE A 17 -22.89 -2.26 -0.55
N ARG A 18 -23.51 -1.69 0.49
CA ARG A 18 -24.79 -2.17 1.03
C ARG A 18 -25.91 -2.23 -0.02
N LYS A 19 -26.05 -1.19 -0.86
CA LYS A 19 -27.05 -1.20 -1.95
C LYS A 19 -26.77 -2.30 -2.95
N LYS A 20 -25.51 -2.54 -3.31
CA LYS A 20 -25.15 -3.59 -4.24
C LYS A 20 -25.49 -4.98 -3.70
N LEU A 21 -25.24 -5.19 -2.40
CA LEU A 21 -25.64 -6.43 -1.72
C LEU A 21 -27.17 -6.61 -1.72
N SER A 22 -27.95 -5.57 -1.43
CA SER A 22 -29.42 -5.67 -1.39
C SER A 22 -30.06 -5.96 -2.76
N LEU A 23 -29.35 -5.63 -3.84
CA LEU A 23 -29.75 -5.92 -5.22
C LEU A 23 -29.29 -7.29 -5.71
N ASN A 24 -28.48 -8.04 -4.93
CA ASN A 24 -27.85 -9.30 -5.32
C ASN A 24 -27.04 -9.20 -6.64
N GLU A 25 -26.41 -8.05 -6.87
CA GLU A 25 -25.53 -7.87 -8.04
C GLU A 25 -24.16 -8.52 -7.79
N PRO A 26 -23.40 -8.91 -8.83
CA PRO A 26 -22.01 -9.35 -8.66
C PRO A 26 -21.15 -8.31 -7.97
N VAL A 27 -20.31 -8.73 -7.02
CA VAL A 27 -19.54 -7.84 -6.16
C VAL A 27 -18.05 -8.13 -6.25
N THR A 28 -17.24 -7.07 -6.44
CA THR A 28 -15.78 -7.16 -6.36
C THR A 28 -15.25 -6.42 -5.13
N VAL A 29 -14.51 -7.14 -4.28
CA VAL A 29 -13.84 -6.60 -3.09
C VAL A 29 -12.33 -6.68 -3.27
N ALA A 30 -11.63 -5.59 -3.00
CA ALA A 30 -10.18 -5.50 -3.09
C ALA A 30 -9.54 -5.17 -1.74
N PHE A 31 -8.32 -5.66 -1.54
CA PHE A 31 -7.54 -5.49 -0.33
C PHE A 31 -6.16 -4.93 -0.69
N LEU A 32 -5.91 -3.65 -0.42
CA LEU A 32 -4.65 -2.98 -0.73
C LEU A 32 -3.88 -2.73 0.57
N GLY A 33 -2.69 -3.33 0.68
CA GLY A 33 -1.86 -3.12 1.86
C GLY A 33 -0.49 -3.78 1.82
N GLY A 34 0.11 -3.93 2.99
CA GLY A 34 1.41 -4.56 3.17
C GLY A 34 1.37 -6.09 3.30
N SER A 35 2.31 -6.64 4.05
CA SER A 35 2.48 -8.09 4.31
C SER A 35 1.33 -8.67 5.14
N ILE A 36 0.77 -7.89 6.06
CA ILE A 36 -0.37 -8.30 6.89
C ILE A 36 -1.62 -8.47 6.02
N THR A 37 -1.81 -7.59 5.03
CA THR A 37 -2.88 -7.72 4.02
C THR A 37 -2.61 -8.88 3.05
N GLU A 38 -1.35 -9.10 2.67
CA GLU A 38 -0.94 -10.24 1.85
C GLU A 38 -1.28 -11.58 2.54
N GLY A 39 -1.20 -11.61 3.89
CA GLY A 39 -1.52 -12.74 4.75
C GLY A 39 -0.28 -13.41 5.35
N TYR A 40 0.89 -12.75 5.35
CA TYR A 40 2.11 -13.29 5.93
C TYR A 40 1.93 -13.55 7.44
N GLY A 41 2.48 -14.65 7.94
CA GLY A 41 2.33 -15.11 9.33
C GLY A 41 1.20 -16.13 9.53
N ALA A 42 0.20 -16.15 8.64
CA ALA A 42 -0.84 -17.18 8.62
C ALA A 42 -0.25 -18.55 8.21
N SER A 43 -0.80 -19.63 8.74
CA SER A 43 -0.45 -20.99 8.30
C SER A 43 -0.90 -21.25 6.86
N ASP A 44 -2.02 -20.66 6.45
CA ASP A 44 -2.51 -20.62 5.08
C ASP A 44 -3.06 -19.20 4.78
N PRO A 45 -2.29 -18.34 4.08
CA PRO A 45 -2.68 -16.96 3.80
C PRO A 45 -4.03 -16.81 3.09
N ASP A 46 -4.49 -17.82 2.36
CA ASP A 46 -5.76 -17.79 1.63
C ASP A 46 -6.91 -18.44 2.40
N ARG A 47 -6.69 -18.86 3.65
CA ARG A 47 -7.72 -19.46 4.52
C ARG A 47 -7.77 -18.89 5.93
N SER A 48 -6.64 -18.48 6.49
CA SER A 48 -6.54 -18.05 7.88
C SER A 48 -6.07 -16.61 8.08
N SER A 49 -5.83 -15.85 7.01
CA SER A 49 -5.63 -14.39 7.12
C SER A 49 -6.93 -13.65 7.42
N TRP A 50 -6.86 -12.44 8.00
CA TRP A 50 -8.07 -11.63 8.26
C TRP A 50 -8.85 -11.38 6.96
N ARG A 51 -8.12 -11.23 5.84
CA ARG A 51 -8.67 -11.09 4.50
C ARG A 51 -9.47 -12.33 4.14
N ALA A 52 -8.84 -13.51 4.14
CA ALA A 52 -9.49 -14.77 3.79
C ALA A 52 -10.72 -15.07 4.66
N LEU A 53 -10.64 -14.78 5.96
CA LEU A 53 -11.78 -14.92 6.89
C LEU A 53 -12.92 -13.95 6.57
N THR A 54 -12.59 -12.74 6.11
CA THR A 54 -13.57 -11.75 5.63
C THR A 54 -14.23 -12.20 4.33
N GLU A 55 -13.45 -12.71 3.37
CA GLU A 55 -13.94 -13.29 2.12
C GLU A 55 -14.95 -14.43 2.41
N GLN A 56 -14.58 -15.37 3.28
CA GLN A 56 -15.44 -16.49 3.68
C GLN A 56 -16.72 -16.02 4.35
N TYR A 57 -16.65 -15.02 5.24
CA TYR A 57 -17.83 -14.44 5.87
C TYR A 57 -18.79 -13.85 4.84
N LEU A 58 -18.30 -13.03 3.91
CA LEU A 58 -19.13 -12.37 2.89
C LEU A 58 -19.82 -13.40 2.00
N GLN A 59 -19.09 -14.43 1.56
CA GLN A 59 -19.66 -15.54 0.78
C GLN A 59 -20.73 -16.32 1.55
N THR A 60 -20.54 -16.51 2.85
CA THR A 60 -21.48 -17.25 3.71
C THR A 60 -22.73 -16.44 4.04
N ALA A 61 -22.56 -15.15 4.33
CA ALA A 61 -23.65 -14.23 4.68
C ALA A 61 -24.52 -13.88 3.47
N TYR A 62 -23.95 -13.85 2.26
CA TYR A 62 -24.64 -13.50 1.01
C TYR A 62 -24.36 -14.55 -0.09
N PRO A 63 -24.92 -15.76 0.03
CA PRO A 63 -24.62 -16.88 -0.87
C PRO A 63 -25.22 -16.73 -2.28
N SER A 64 -26.12 -15.77 -2.48
CA SER A 64 -26.73 -15.44 -3.77
C SER A 64 -25.88 -14.52 -4.65
N ILE A 65 -24.83 -13.92 -4.08
CA ILE A 65 -23.96 -12.98 -4.77
C ILE A 65 -22.79 -13.70 -5.43
N GLU A 66 -22.47 -13.32 -6.66
CA GLU A 66 -21.21 -13.70 -7.31
C GLU A 66 -20.08 -12.82 -6.79
N TRP A 67 -19.06 -13.43 -6.19
CA TRP A 67 -17.97 -12.71 -5.53
C TRP A 67 -16.67 -12.78 -6.32
N THR A 68 -16.02 -11.63 -6.48
CA THR A 68 -14.62 -11.52 -6.91
C THR A 68 -13.80 -10.89 -5.78
N PHE A 69 -12.70 -11.54 -5.38
CA PHE A 69 -11.80 -11.03 -4.35
C PHE A 69 -10.42 -10.76 -4.93
N ILE A 70 -9.86 -9.58 -4.62
CA ILE A 70 -8.54 -9.15 -5.10
C ILE A 70 -7.63 -8.90 -3.92
N ASN A 71 -6.72 -9.84 -3.66
CA ASN A 71 -5.57 -9.57 -2.81
C ASN A 71 -4.60 -8.68 -3.59
N ALA A 72 -4.47 -7.42 -3.18
CA ALA A 72 -3.43 -6.49 -3.62
C ALA A 72 -2.46 -6.16 -2.48
N GLY A 73 -2.24 -7.08 -1.54
CA GLY A 73 -1.17 -7.02 -0.54
C GLY A 73 0.21 -7.23 -1.14
N VAL A 74 1.18 -6.43 -0.70
CA VAL A 74 2.61 -6.59 -1.05
C VAL A 74 3.46 -6.27 0.18
N GLY A 75 4.12 -7.29 0.73
CA GLY A 75 5.00 -7.18 1.89
C GLY A 75 6.06 -6.07 1.77
N GLY A 76 6.38 -5.43 2.89
CA GLY A 76 7.43 -4.40 2.95
C GLY A 76 7.17 -3.17 2.05
N THR A 77 5.91 -2.83 1.78
CA THR A 77 5.56 -1.64 0.98
C THR A 77 4.70 -0.68 1.77
N ASN A 78 5.00 0.62 1.64
CA ASN A 78 4.33 1.70 2.34
C ASN A 78 3.23 2.35 1.48
N SER A 79 2.49 3.31 2.05
CA SER A 79 1.37 3.97 1.38
C SER A 79 1.77 4.72 0.11
N THR A 80 3.02 5.23 0.01
CA THR A 80 3.53 5.87 -1.22
C THR A 80 3.59 4.90 -2.39
N LEU A 81 4.18 3.71 -2.20
CA LEU A 81 4.15 2.69 -3.27
C LEU A 81 2.74 2.13 -3.47
N GLY A 82 1.93 2.06 -2.41
CA GLY A 82 0.50 1.76 -2.47
C GLY A 82 -0.25 2.67 -3.45
N ALA A 83 -0.03 3.98 -3.38
CA ALA A 83 -0.62 4.95 -4.29
C ALA A 83 -0.17 4.71 -5.74
N HIS A 84 1.13 4.49 -6.00
CA HIS A 84 1.61 4.29 -7.37
C HIS A 84 1.12 2.96 -7.97
N ARG A 85 0.97 1.91 -7.15
CA ARG A 85 0.59 0.58 -7.64
C ARG A 85 -0.92 0.32 -7.64
N LEU A 86 -1.73 1.27 -7.14
CA LEU A 86 -3.19 1.10 -7.03
C LEU A 86 -3.79 0.67 -8.37
N GLN A 87 -3.56 1.44 -9.44
CA GLN A 87 -4.11 1.13 -10.77
C GLN A 87 -3.60 -0.20 -11.35
N ALA A 88 -2.36 -0.57 -11.05
CA ALA A 88 -1.74 -1.78 -11.57
C ALA A 88 -2.25 -3.05 -10.86
N HIS A 89 -2.48 -2.98 -9.54
CA HIS A 89 -2.73 -4.15 -8.70
C HIS A 89 -4.18 -4.27 -8.21
N VAL A 90 -4.92 -3.16 -8.11
CA VAL A 90 -6.36 -3.16 -7.85
C VAL A 90 -7.08 -3.07 -9.19
N LYS A 91 -6.96 -4.14 -9.97
CA LYS A 91 -7.51 -4.24 -11.33
C LYS A 91 -8.42 -5.46 -11.44
N SER A 92 -9.63 -5.25 -11.93
CA SER A 92 -10.61 -6.28 -12.24
C SER A 92 -11.27 -5.99 -13.60
N GLU A 93 -11.89 -7.02 -14.18
CA GLU A 93 -12.80 -6.83 -15.33
C GLU A 93 -14.12 -6.18 -14.90
N GLN A 94 -14.49 -6.33 -13.63
CA GLN A 94 -15.65 -5.71 -13.00
C GLN A 94 -15.23 -4.47 -12.19
N ASP A 95 -16.17 -3.57 -11.92
CA ASP A 95 -15.94 -2.43 -11.03
C ASP A 95 -15.64 -2.90 -9.60
N ILE A 96 -14.76 -2.19 -8.91
CA ILE A 96 -14.50 -2.41 -7.47
C ILE A 96 -15.61 -1.77 -6.65
N ASP A 97 -16.19 -2.53 -5.73
CA ASP A 97 -17.32 -2.09 -4.90
C ASP A 97 -16.91 -1.78 -3.46
N LEU A 98 -15.87 -2.45 -2.99
CA LEU A 98 -15.28 -2.23 -1.67
C LEU A 98 -13.77 -2.37 -1.75
N LEU A 99 -13.06 -1.38 -1.19
CA LEU A 99 -11.60 -1.39 -1.10
C LEU A 99 -11.17 -1.20 0.36
N PHE A 100 -10.55 -2.23 0.93
CA PHE A 100 -9.86 -2.15 2.20
C PHE A 100 -8.43 -1.65 2.01
N ILE A 101 -7.98 -0.72 2.85
CA ILE A 101 -6.67 -0.07 2.75
C ILE A 101 -5.96 -0.16 4.10
N GLU A 102 -4.76 -0.73 4.12
CA GLU A 102 -4.01 -1.02 5.35
C GLU A 102 -2.50 -0.82 5.13
N PHE A 103 -1.94 0.26 5.71
CA PHE A 103 -0.51 0.61 5.56
C PHE A 103 0.13 1.17 6.84
N ALA A 104 -0.60 1.26 7.95
CA ALA A 104 -0.10 2.00 9.13
C ALA A 104 1.21 1.42 9.69
N VAL A 105 1.31 0.09 9.79
CA VAL A 105 2.54 -0.59 10.21
C VAL A 105 3.67 -0.36 9.21
N ASN A 106 3.38 -0.44 7.90
CA ASN A 106 4.42 -0.24 6.89
C ASN A 106 4.91 1.21 6.83
N ASP A 107 4.04 2.19 6.96
CA ASP A 107 4.46 3.58 7.06
C ASP A 107 5.34 3.79 8.30
N SER A 108 4.97 3.19 9.43
CA SER A 108 5.77 3.25 10.66
C SER A 108 7.16 2.61 10.53
N GLN A 109 7.27 1.51 9.79
CA GLN A 109 8.55 0.80 9.62
C GLN A 109 9.48 1.43 8.58
N HIS A 110 8.94 2.22 7.65
CA HIS A 110 9.71 2.79 6.53
C HIS A 110 9.95 4.30 6.67
N ARG A 111 9.53 4.91 7.78
CA ARG A 111 9.55 6.36 7.96
C ARG A 111 9.97 6.72 9.37
N GLU A 112 10.69 7.82 9.47
CA GLU A 112 11.02 8.40 10.76
C GLU A 112 9.80 9.07 11.38
N HIS A 113 9.75 9.11 12.71
CA HIS A 113 8.71 9.81 13.48
C HIS A 113 8.95 11.33 13.45
N THR A 114 8.86 11.93 12.25
CA THR A 114 9.10 13.34 11.98
C THR A 114 7.92 13.99 11.26
N ALA A 115 7.97 15.31 11.10
CA ALA A 115 6.98 16.03 10.31
C ALA A 115 6.97 15.52 8.86
N GLU A 116 8.15 15.30 8.28
CA GLU A 116 8.33 14.79 6.92
C GLU A 116 7.76 13.38 6.77
N GLY A 117 8.02 12.49 7.73
CA GLY A 117 7.45 11.13 7.74
C GLY A 117 5.92 11.15 7.78
N ARG A 118 5.34 12.03 8.60
CA ARG A 118 3.88 12.24 8.65
C ARG A 118 3.33 12.81 7.35
N GLU A 119 3.96 13.84 6.79
CA GLU A 119 3.52 14.47 5.54
C GLU A 119 3.50 13.46 4.39
N GLU A 120 4.55 12.66 4.27
CA GLU A 120 4.64 11.60 3.27
C GLU A 120 3.53 10.57 3.48
N THR A 121 3.09 10.31 4.72
CA THR A 121 2.02 9.36 5.04
C THR A 121 0.67 9.89 4.60
N ILE A 122 0.44 11.16 4.85
CA ILE A 122 -0.75 11.84 4.35
C ILE A 122 -0.76 11.84 2.82
N ARG A 123 0.35 12.20 2.15
CA ARG A 123 0.44 12.18 0.67
C ARG A 123 0.14 10.81 0.08
N GLY A 124 0.67 9.74 0.69
CA GLY A 124 0.44 8.34 0.28
C GLY A 124 -1.02 7.93 0.42
N MET A 125 -1.57 8.05 1.64
CA MET A 125 -2.94 7.64 1.94
C MET A 125 -3.97 8.50 1.20
N GLU A 126 -3.78 9.82 1.17
CA GLU A 126 -4.65 10.73 0.42
C GLU A 126 -4.55 10.46 -1.09
N GLY A 127 -3.36 10.16 -1.61
CA GLY A 127 -3.17 9.77 -3.00
C GLY A 127 -4.00 8.55 -3.39
N ILE A 128 -4.00 7.50 -2.54
CA ILE A 128 -4.85 6.32 -2.73
C ILE A 128 -6.34 6.71 -2.77
N VAL A 129 -6.82 7.49 -1.79
CA VAL A 129 -8.24 7.88 -1.71
C VAL A 129 -8.68 8.68 -2.93
N ARG A 130 -7.90 9.70 -3.30
CA ARG A 130 -8.23 10.58 -4.42
C ARG A 130 -8.18 9.84 -5.76
N GLN A 131 -7.19 8.96 -5.94
CA GLN A 131 -7.15 8.06 -7.09
C GLN A 131 -8.35 7.12 -7.12
N SER A 132 -8.71 6.48 -6.00
CA SER A 132 -9.87 5.59 -5.92
C SER A 132 -11.16 6.32 -6.26
N ARG A 133 -11.35 7.57 -5.82
CA ARG A 133 -12.54 8.35 -6.18
C ARG A 133 -12.63 8.66 -7.68
N ARG A 134 -11.48 8.83 -8.36
CA ARG A 134 -11.40 9.05 -9.81
C ARG A 134 -11.54 7.76 -10.62
N LEU A 135 -10.89 6.68 -10.19
CA LEU A 135 -10.77 5.43 -10.94
C LEU A 135 -11.85 4.40 -10.58
N LEU A 136 -12.31 4.42 -9.34
CA LEU A 136 -13.26 3.48 -8.73
C LEU A 136 -14.44 4.27 -8.09
N PRO A 137 -15.17 5.10 -8.85
CA PRO A 137 -16.13 6.05 -8.30
C PRO A 137 -17.29 5.41 -7.51
N GLN A 138 -17.54 4.11 -7.72
CA GLN A 138 -18.59 3.36 -7.01
C GLN A 138 -18.08 2.61 -5.77
N ALA A 139 -16.76 2.54 -5.55
CA ALA A 139 -16.19 1.83 -4.42
C ALA A 139 -16.43 2.58 -3.10
N ASP A 140 -16.93 1.89 -2.09
CA ASP A 140 -16.75 2.33 -0.71
C ASP A 140 -15.34 1.94 -0.23
N LEU A 141 -14.73 2.78 0.61
CA LEU A 141 -13.34 2.60 1.06
C LEU A 141 -13.32 2.45 2.58
N VAL A 142 -12.51 1.54 3.11
CA VAL A 142 -12.34 1.32 4.55
C VAL A 142 -10.87 1.34 4.90
N PHE A 143 -10.49 2.15 5.88
CA PHE A 143 -9.13 2.11 6.44
C PHE A 143 -9.04 1.10 7.58
N LEU A 144 -7.99 0.29 7.58
CA LEU A 144 -7.71 -0.68 8.64
C LEU A 144 -6.36 -0.34 9.29
N TYR A 145 -6.25 -0.53 10.60
CA TYR A 145 -5.02 -0.27 11.34
C TYR A 145 -4.56 -1.51 12.11
N SER A 146 -3.54 -2.18 11.59
CA SER A 146 -2.90 -3.33 12.24
C SER A 146 -2.03 -2.90 13.43
N ALA A 147 -1.90 -3.79 14.41
CA ALA A 147 -0.93 -3.66 15.50
C ALA A 147 0.46 -4.17 15.08
N ASP A 148 1.51 -3.56 15.61
CA ASP A 148 2.87 -4.09 15.66
C ASP A 148 3.54 -3.70 16.98
N GLU A 149 4.74 -4.23 17.28
CA GLU A 149 5.44 -3.88 18.52
C GLU A 149 5.74 -2.38 18.67
N ASN A 150 5.84 -1.63 17.58
CA ASN A 150 6.17 -0.22 17.65
C ASN A 150 4.96 0.60 18.07
N ASN A 151 3.85 0.45 17.35
CA ASN A 151 2.64 1.20 17.66
C ASN A 151 2.01 0.77 18.99
N LEU A 152 2.20 -0.48 19.44
CA LEU A 152 1.76 -0.94 20.76
C LEU A 152 2.50 -0.30 21.94
N LYS A 153 3.66 0.34 21.71
CA LYS A 153 4.36 1.14 22.71
C LYS A 153 3.79 2.56 22.84
N GLU A 154 2.95 2.98 21.89
CA GLU A 154 2.38 4.32 21.81
C GLU A 154 0.97 4.33 22.39
N LYS A 155 0.64 5.39 23.14
CA LYS A 155 -0.73 5.61 23.61
C LYS A 155 -1.65 6.00 22.44
N GLU A 156 -1.13 6.87 21.58
CA GLU A 156 -1.76 7.40 20.38
C GLU A 156 -0.76 7.24 19.23
N PRO A 157 -0.90 6.19 18.39
CA PRO A 157 0.13 5.89 17.42
C PRO A 157 0.25 6.96 16.34
N PHE A 158 1.47 7.44 16.13
CA PHE A 158 1.78 8.58 15.27
C PHE A 158 1.27 8.40 13.84
N PHE A 159 1.58 7.26 13.21
CA PHE A 159 1.19 7.00 11.82
C PHE A 159 -0.28 6.61 11.68
N ILE A 160 -0.88 5.92 12.66
CA ILE A 160 -2.35 5.67 12.65
C ILE A 160 -3.10 6.99 12.72
N SER A 161 -2.63 7.94 13.54
CA SER A 161 -3.23 9.28 13.64
C SER A 161 -3.19 10.00 12.29
N ALA A 162 -2.05 9.95 11.57
CA ALA A 162 -1.94 10.53 10.24
C ALA A 162 -2.89 9.88 9.21
N HIS A 163 -3.12 8.57 9.31
CA HIS A 163 -4.10 7.87 8.46
C HIS A 163 -5.53 8.29 8.81
N GLU A 164 -5.84 8.45 10.09
CA GLU A 164 -7.15 8.90 10.57
C GLU A 164 -7.48 10.33 10.17
N GLU A 165 -6.48 11.22 10.07
CA GLU A 165 -6.70 12.57 9.51
C GLU A 165 -7.23 12.50 8.07
N VAL A 166 -6.66 11.61 7.25
CA VAL A 166 -7.14 11.37 5.88
C VAL A 166 -8.53 10.73 5.92
N ALA A 167 -8.76 9.70 6.74
CA ALA A 167 -10.08 9.07 6.85
C ALA A 167 -11.17 10.08 7.26
N ALA A 168 -10.90 10.93 8.24
CA ALA A 168 -11.80 11.98 8.69
C ALA A 168 -12.05 13.04 7.60
N ARG A 169 -11.01 13.45 6.87
CA ARG A 169 -11.11 14.43 5.78
C ARG A 169 -12.06 14.00 4.67
N TYR A 170 -12.05 12.71 4.34
CA TYR A 170 -12.78 12.13 3.22
C TYR A 170 -13.99 11.28 3.65
N GLY A 171 -14.38 11.32 4.93
CA GLY A 171 -15.56 10.63 5.44
C GLY A 171 -15.45 9.09 5.43
N LEU A 172 -14.25 8.52 5.42
CA LEU A 172 -14.03 7.09 5.26
C LEU A 172 -14.19 6.34 6.59
N PRO A 173 -14.95 5.24 6.63
CA PRO A 173 -14.94 4.36 7.80
C PRO A 173 -13.54 3.83 8.10
N SER A 174 -13.28 3.60 9.38
CA SER A 174 -12.02 3.03 9.86
C SER A 174 -12.23 1.97 10.94
N VAL A 175 -11.36 0.95 10.95
CA VAL A 175 -11.35 -0.15 11.93
C VAL A 175 -9.95 -0.31 12.51
N SER A 176 -9.83 -0.19 13.83
CA SER A 176 -8.55 -0.24 14.55
C SER A 176 -8.34 -1.59 15.23
N PHE A 177 -7.70 -2.53 14.51
CA PHE A 177 -7.21 -3.77 15.11
C PHE A 177 -6.21 -3.47 16.23
N PHE A 178 -5.36 -2.46 16.00
CA PHE A 178 -4.46 -1.88 17.01
C PHE A 178 -5.16 -1.59 18.33
N ALA A 179 -6.24 -0.79 18.33
CA ALA A 179 -6.89 -0.38 19.57
C ALA A 179 -7.47 -1.58 20.31
N ARG A 180 -8.04 -2.55 19.58
CA ARG A 180 -8.57 -3.78 20.16
C ARG A 180 -7.47 -4.65 20.78
N VAL A 181 -6.33 -4.80 20.11
CA VAL A 181 -5.16 -5.53 20.66
C VAL A 181 -4.61 -4.84 21.89
N ARG A 182 -4.42 -3.51 21.84
CA ARG A 182 -3.92 -2.71 22.96
C ARG A 182 -4.79 -2.90 24.20
N ASP A 183 -6.11 -2.78 24.05
CA ASP A 183 -7.03 -2.89 25.17
C ASP A 183 -7.11 -4.33 25.70
N TRP A 184 -7.00 -5.34 24.84
CA TRP A 184 -6.86 -6.75 25.25
C TRP A 184 -5.58 -7.00 26.06
N LEU A 185 -4.44 -6.43 25.64
CA LEU A 185 -3.18 -6.52 26.39
C LEU A 185 -3.29 -5.83 27.74
N TRP A 186 -3.86 -4.62 27.80
CA TRP A 186 -4.05 -3.86 29.04
C TRP A 186 -4.99 -4.54 30.03
N ALA A 187 -5.99 -5.27 29.52
CA ALA A 187 -6.88 -6.09 30.33
C ALA A 187 -6.24 -7.41 30.82
N GLY A 188 -4.96 -7.67 30.50
CA GLY A 188 -4.27 -8.91 30.87
C GLY A 188 -4.70 -10.12 30.05
N GLY A 189 -5.18 -9.90 28.82
CA GLY A 189 -5.69 -10.94 27.93
C GLY A 189 -4.61 -11.93 27.43
N GLY A 190 -3.34 -11.52 27.44
CA GLY A 190 -2.21 -12.34 26.98
C GLY A 190 -0.99 -11.50 26.63
N THR A 191 -0.16 -12.00 25.71
CA THR A 191 1.00 -11.27 25.16
C THR A 191 0.86 -11.08 23.66
N TRP A 192 1.49 -10.04 23.11
CA TRP A 192 1.43 -9.78 21.67
C TRP A 192 2.01 -10.94 20.86
N GLU A 193 3.10 -11.55 21.34
CA GLU A 193 3.75 -12.70 20.70
C GLU A 193 2.86 -13.94 20.57
N GLN A 194 1.79 -14.07 21.38
CA GLN A 194 0.82 -15.15 21.21
C GLN A 194 -0.01 -14.98 19.93
N LEU A 195 -0.29 -13.73 19.54
CA LEU A 195 -1.04 -13.40 18.33
C LEU A 195 -0.12 -13.10 17.14
N ALA A 196 1.10 -12.61 17.37
CA ALA A 196 2.08 -12.29 16.35
C ALA A 196 3.50 -12.67 16.82
N PRO A 197 3.99 -13.90 16.53
CA PRO A 197 5.25 -14.42 17.09
C PRO A 197 6.50 -13.59 16.77
N ASP A 198 6.54 -12.92 15.62
CA ASP A 198 7.62 -12.01 15.22
C ASP A 198 7.35 -10.54 15.60
N ARG A 199 6.29 -10.32 16.38
CA ARG A 199 5.80 -9.03 16.88
C ARG A 199 5.31 -8.06 15.82
N THR A 200 5.13 -8.50 14.58
CA THR A 200 4.57 -7.70 13.48
C THR A 200 3.41 -8.43 12.81
N HIS A 201 3.62 -9.67 12.41
CA HIS A 201 2.71 -10.42 11.56
C HIS A 201 1.85 -11.37 12.40
N PRO A 202 0.51 -11.23 12.35
CA PRO A 202 -0.37 -12.15 13.05
C PRO A 202 -0.19 -13.59 12.59
N ASN A 203 -0.32 -14.54 13.52
CA ASN A 203 -0.58 -15.94 13.21
C ASN A 203 -2.09 -16.16 12.99
N ASP A 204 -2.53 -17.41 12.86
CA ASP A 204 -3.94 -17.74 12.65
C ASP A 204 -4.87 -17.17 13.76
N ASP A 205 -4.47 -17.26 15.03
CA ASP A 205 -5.26 -16.75 16.15
C ASP A 205 -5.31 -15.21 16.14
N GLY A 206 -4.19 -14.56 15.81
CA GLY A 206 -4.12 -13.11 15.65
C GLY A 206 -4.96 -12.60 14.49
N TYR A 207 -4.94 -13.30 13.35
CA TYR A 207 -5.80 -12.97 12.22
C TYR A 207 -7.27 -13.22 12.51
N ALA A 208 -7.62 -14.29 13.23
CA ALA A 208 -8.98 -14.51 13.71
C ALA A 208 -9.43 -13.39 14.65
N PHE A 209 -8.55 -12.90 15.52
CA PHE A 209 -8.83 -11.77 16.42
C PHE A 209 -9.09 -10.47 15.65
N TYR A 210 -8.37 -10.23 14.54
CA TYR A 210 -8.61 -9.11 13.64
C TYR A 210 -9.93 -9.28 12.89
N ALA A 211 -10.14 -10.45 12.28
CA ALA A 211 -11.33 -10.76 11.50
C ALA A 211 -12.60 -10.57 12.34
N ASP A 212 -12.65 -11.07 13.57
CA ASP A 212 -13.82 -10.92 14.45
C ASP A 212 -14.26 -9.44 14.63
N LEU A 213 -13.30 -8.51 14.73
CA LEU A 213 -13.65 -7.08 14.78
C LEU A 213 -14.20 -6.58 13.44
N LEU A 214 -13.54 -6.95 12.34
CA LEU A 214 -13.92 -6.51 11.01
C LEU A 214 -15.30 -7.06 10.60
N LEU A 215 -15.60 -8.31 10.95
CA LEU A 215 -16.91 -8.91 10.70
C LEU A 215 -18.00 -8.19 11.50
N ALA A 216 -17.77 -7.90 12.78
CA ALA A 216 -18.71 -7.12 13.58
C ALA A 216 -18.94 -5.70 13.02
N PHE A 217 -17.89 -5.06 12.50
CA PHE A 217 -18.01 -3.79 11.78
C PHE A 217 -18.87 -3.93 10.51
N LEU A 218 -18.63 -4.96 9.70
CA LEU A 218 -19.40 -5.21 8.48
C LEU A 218 -20.87 -5.50 8.79
N GLU A 219 -21.16 -6.30 9.82
CA GLU A 219 -22.54 -6.54 10.29
C GLU A 219 -23.25 -5.23 10.59
N ALA A 220 -22.67 -4.38 11.44
CA ALA A 220 -23.26 -3.10 11.81
C ALA A 220 -23.38 -2.12 10.62
N ALA A 221 -22.37 -2.07 9.74
CA ALA A 221 -22.36 -1.18 8.59
C ALA A 221 -23.38 -1.57 7.51
N LEU A 222 -23.75 -2.86 7.44
CA LEU A 222 -24.64 -3.42 6.43
C LEU A 222 -26.09 -3.56 6.89
N GLU A 223 -26.40 -3.32 8.17
CA GLU A 223 -27.77 -3.31 8.67
C GLU A 223 -28.69 -2.34 7.87
N GLU A 224 -29.94 -2.76 7.64
CA GLU A 224 -30.92 -2.02 6.82
C GLU A 224 -31.23 -0.62 7.38
N ASN A 225 -31.17 -0.45 8.70
CA ASN A 225 -31.46 0.82 9.38
C ASN A 225 -30.24 1.74 9.53
N THR A 226 -29.06 1.33 9.05
CA THR A 226 -27.86 2.16 9.18
C THR A 226 -28.00 3.42 8.32
N ILE A 227 -27.92 4.58 8.97
CA ILE A 227 -28.06 5.89 8.32
C ILE A 227 -26.76 6.15 7.55
N GLY A 228 -26.81 5.92 6.24
CA GLY A 228 -25.80 6.38 5.28
C GLY A 228 -26.57 6.91 4.09
N THR A 229 -26.58 8.23 3.90
CA THR A 229 -27.16 8.80 2.69
C THR A 229 -26.24 8.45 1.52
N MET A 230 -26.82 7.82 0.51
CA MET A 230 -26.19 7.72 -0.81
C MET A 230 -26.05 9.14 -1.37
N ASN A 231 -24.98 9.82 -1.01
CA ASN A 231 -24.61 11.07 -1.64
C ASN A 231 -24.23 10.75 -3.09
N GLU A 232 -24.64 11.60 -4.03
CA GLU A 232 -24.09 11.53 -5.39
C GLU A 232 -22.56 11.49 -5.30
N VAL A 233 -21.92 10.72 -6.19
CA VAL A 233 -20.46 10.70 -6.26
C VAL A 233 -20.01 12.13 -6.58
N SER A 234 -19.57 12.86 -5.56
CA SER A 234 -19.01 14.19 -5.74
C SER A 234 -17.63 14.03 -6.36
N PHE A 235 -17.50 14.44 -7.62
CA PHE A 235 -16.20 14.60 -8.25
C PHE A 235 -15.45 15.81 -7.69
N ASP A 236 -16.16 16.72 -7.02
CA ASP A 236 -15.57 17.80 -6.25
C ASP A 236 -15.07 17.24 -4.91
N LEU A 237 -13.90 16.62 -4.97
CA LEU A 237 -13.15 16.25 -3.78
C LEU A 237 -12.71 17.51 -3.05
N PRO A 238 -12.66 17.49 -1.72
CA PRO A 238 -12.27 18.66 -1.01
C PRO A 238 -10.76 18.91 -1.23
N VAL A 239 -10.29 20.15 -0.95
CA VAL A 239 -8.88 20.51 -1.15
C VAL A 239 -7.97 19.51 -0.41
N PRO A 240 -6.90 19.00 -1.05
CA PRO A 240 -5.95 18.09 -0.43
C PRO A 240 -5.46 18.61 0.93
N LEU A 241 -5.21 17.70 1.87
CA LEU A 241 -4.61 18.03 3.17
C LEU A 241 -3.22 18.64 3.00
N LEU A 242 -2.47 18.13 2.02
CA LEU A 242 -1.13 18.60 1.69
C LEU A 242 -0.98 18.73 0.17
N GLU A 243 -0.12 19.65 -0.24
CA GLU A 243 0.38 19.70 -1.61
C GLU A 243 1.23 18.45 -1.92
N GLY A 244 1.28 18.07 -3.19
CA GLY A 244 2.05 16.89 -3.64
C GLY A 244 1.42 15.55 -3.26
N SER A 245 0.10 15.50 -3.06
CA SER A 245 -0.63 14.23 -2.94
C SER A 245 -0.34 13.32 -4.14
N TYR A 246 -0.18 12.02 -3.92
CA TYR A 246 0.05 11.04 -4.99
C TYR A 246 -1.23 10.71 -5.78
N GLU A 247 -2.11 11.69 -6.02
CA GLU A 247 -3.42 11.49 -6.68
C GLU A 247 -3.33 11.15 -8.18
N GLN A 248 -2.17 11.41 -8.79
CA GLN A 248 -1.81 10.97 -10.15
C GLN A 248 -0.75 9.88 -10.15
N GLY A 249 -0.45 9.30 -8.97
CA GLY A 249 0.54 8.24 -8.81
C GLY A 249 0.27 7.04 -9.72
N ALA A 250 1.28 6.63 -10.49
CA ALA A 250 1.21 5.47 -11.36
C ALA A 250 2.53 4.70 -11.39
N MET A 251 2.41 3.37 -11.44
CA MET A 251 3.51 2.44 -11.67
C MET A 251 3.43 1.95 -13.11
N ARG A 252 4.37 2.38 -13.94
CA ARG A 252 4.44 2.08 -15.37
C ARG A 252 5.43 0.97 -15.67
N ASN A 253 5.13 0.19 -16.71
CA ASN A 253 6.02 -0.87 -17.16
C ASN A 253 7.37 -0.29 -17.62
N ILE A 254 8.46 -0.99 -17.30
CA ILE A 254 9.81 -0.61 -17.71
C ILE A 254 10.00 -0.54 -19.23
N SER A 255 9.11 -1.16 -20.02
CA SER A 255 9.10 -1.06 -21.49
C SER A 255 8.87 0.35 -22.03
N ALA A 256 8.40 1.29 -21.19
CA ALA A 256 8.28 2.70 -21.57
C ALA A 256 9.62 3.45 -21.54
N ALA A 257 10.71 2.82 -21.08
CA ALA A 257 12.05 3.37 -21.18
C ALA A 257 12.56 3.36 -22.63
N TYR A 258 13.33 4.38 -22.99
CA TYR A 258 13.97 4.55 -24.29
C TYR A 258 15.46 4.90 -24.11
N ASP A 259 16.22 4.97 -25.21
CA ASP A 259 17.68 5.15 -25.21
C ASP A 259 18.41 4.15 -24.28
N VAL A 260 17.89 2.92 -24.21
CA VAL A 260 18.39 1.87 -23.33
C VAL A 260 19.76 1.40 -23.83
N LYS A 261 20.80 1.66 -23.05
CA LYS A 261 22.19 1.27 -23.28
C LYS A 261 22.62 0.25 -22.24
N LEU A 262 23.10 -0.91 -22.70
CA LEU A 262 23.70 -1.99 -21.89
C LEU A 262 22.85 -2.56 -20.75
N LEU A 263 21.54 -2.28 -20.71
CA LEU A 263 20.59 -2.97 -19.83
C LEU A 263 19.87 -4.07 -20.60
N LEU A 264 19.85 -5.26 -20.03
CA LEU A 264 19.21 -6.43 -20.63
C LEU A 264 18.00 -6.85 -19.80
N LYS A 265 16.98 -7.37 -20.48
CA LYS A 265 15.80 -7.91 -19.81
C LYS A 265 16.19 -9.18 -19.04
N GLN A 266 15.81 -9.24 -17.77
CA GLN A 266 15.98 -10.41 -16.91
C GLN A 266 14.64 -10.79 -16.27
N GLY A 267 14.52 -12.07 -15.90
CA GLY A 267 13.37 -12.60 -15.16
C GLY A 267 13.49 -12.37 -13.65
N ARG A 268 12.58 -12.99 -12.88
CA ARG A 268 12.59 -12.92 -11.42
C ARG A 268 13.91 -13.45 -10.84
N PRO A 269 14.57 -12.71 -9.93
CA PRO A 269 15.73 -13.24 -9.20
C PRO A 269 15.35 -14.30 -8.15
N ASP A 270 16.23 -15.28 -7.94
CA ASP A 270 15.97 -16.46 -7.10
C ASP A 270 15.67 -16.13 -5.62
N ASN A 271 16.32 -15.12 -5.05
CA ASN A 271 16.17 -14.70 -3.64
C ASN A 271 15.28 -13.45 -3.48
N MET A 272 14.39 -13.20 -4.44
CA MET A 272 13.48 -12.06 -4.37
C MET A 272 12.32 -12.34 -3.41
N VAL A 273 12.17 -11.48 -2.40
CA VAL A 273 11.07 -11.49 -1.42
C VAL A 273 10.14 -10.29 -1.65
N ASN A 274 9.00 -10.26 -0.94
CA ASN A 274 8.13 -9.07 -0.87
C ASN A 274 7.62 -8.58 -2.24
N TRP A 275 7.44 -9.50 -3.19
CA TRP A 275 6.84 -9.23 -4.49
C TRP A 275 6.25 -10.51 -5.07
N ARG A 276 4.94 -10.51 -5.29
CA ARG A 276 4.20 -11.68 -5.82
C ARG A 276 3.81 -11.57 -7.29
N TYR A 277 4.05 -10.42 -7.90
CA TYR A 277 3.77 -10.17 -9.32
C TYR A 277 4.96 -10.57 -10.20
N ALA A 278 4.76 -10.50 -11.52
CA ALA A 278 5.84 -10.64 -12.48
C ALA A 278 6.98 -9.65 -12.14
N ALA A 279 8.21 -10.14 -12.26
CA ALA A 279 9.42 -9.39 -11.91
C ALA A 279 10.40 -9.30 -13.10
N ASP A 280 9.84 -9.29 -14.31
CA ASP A 280 10.60 -8.93 -15.51
C ASP A 280 11.13 -7.50 -15.37
N HIS A 281 12.43 -7.32 -15.53
CA HIS A 281 13.09 -6.05 -15.26
C HIS A 281 14.27 -5.81 -16.22
N LEU A 282 14.77 -4.57 -16.27
CA LEU A 282 16.03 -4.24 -16.94
C LEU A 282 17.18 -4.30 -15.94
N ALA A 283 18.28 -4.96 -16.30
CA ALA A 283 19.42 -5.16 -15.40
C ALA A 283 20.78 -4.96 -16.09
N SER A 284 21.75 -4.42 -15.34
CA SER A 284 23.16 -4.29 -15.74
C SER A 284 24.05 -4.01 -14.54
N ASP A 285 25.31 -4.46 -14.59
CA ASP A 285 26.42 -4.07 -13.70
C ASP A 285 27.42 -3.12 -14.36
N SER A 286 27.30 -2.87 -15.67
CA SER A 286 28.14 -1.93 -16.41
C SER A 286 27.91 -0.48 -15.95
N GLN A 287 29.00 0.27 -15.73
CA GLN A 287 28.99 1.71 -15.47
C GLN A 287 28.57 2.55 -16.70
N GLU A 288 28.52 1.94 -17.88
CA GLU A 288 28.06 2.58 -19.10
C GLU A 288 26.56 2.40 -19.35
N ALA A 289 25.87 1.67 -18.46
CA ALA A 289 24.45 1.41 -18.57
C ALA A 289 23.63 2.68 -18.32
N ALA A 290 22.68 2.94 -19.20
CA ALA A 290 21.83 4.11 -19.12
C ALA A 290 20.48 3.85 -19.79
N PHE A 291 19.47 4.61 -19.39
CA PHE A 291 18.20 4.68 -20.09
C PHE A 291 17.53 6.02 -19.78
N SER A 292 16.51 6.37 -20.56
CA SER A 292 15.68 7.53 -20.31
C SER A 292 14.21 7.13 -20.25
N PHE A 293 13.39 7.92 -19.58
CA PHE A 293 11.95 7.82 -19.64
C PHE A 293 11.31 9.19 -19.42
N ASP A 294 10.08 9.33 -19.89
CA ASP A 294 9.28 10.54 -19.67
C ASP A 294 8.24 10.27 -18.58
N ALA A 295 8.10 11.22 -17.67
CA ALA A 295 7.07 11.27 -16.63
C ALA A 295 6.30 12.59 -16.75
N ASN A 296 5.02 12.59 -16.38
CA ASN A 296 4.22 13.80 -16.33
C ASN A 296 3.58 13.89 -14.95
N GLY A 297 3.67 15.07 -14.33
CA GLY A 297 3.04 15.33 -13.04
C GLY A 297 3.97 16.06 -12.09
N HIS A 298 3.72 15.92 -10.80
CA HIS A 298 4.51 16.45 -9.72
C HIS A 298 5.82 15.70 -9.48
N GLY A 299 6.01 14.48 -9.98
CA GLY A 299 7.26 13.78 -9.76
C GLY A 299 7.46 12.52 -10.58
N ALA A 300 8.66 11.97 -10.40
CA ALA A 300 9.12 10.78 -11.10
C ALA A 300 9.99 9.94 -10.17
N GLY A 301 9.93 8.62 -10.35
CA GLY A 301 10.67 7.67 -9.54
C GLY A 301 10.94 6.36 -10.28
N LEU A 302 11.58 5.44 -9.58
CA LEU A 302 11.83 4.08 -10.04
C LEU A 302 11.38 3.10 -8.97
N LEU A 303 10.88 1.95 -9.40
CA LEU A 303 10.85 0.76 -8.56
C LEU A 303 12.06 -0.10 -8.94
N LEU A 304 13.04 -0.17 -8.05
CA LEU A 304 14.25 -0.95 -8.23
C LEU A 304 14.11 -2.34 -7.61
N ILE A 305 14.91 -3.30 -8.04
CA ILE A 305 15.16 -4.53 -7.27
C ILE A 305 16.51 -4.35 -6.59
N CYS A 306 16.51 -4.10 -5.29
CA CYS A 306 17.73 -3.95 -4.51
C CYS A 306 17.99 -5.20 -3.67
N GLY A 307 19.27 -5.49 -3.42
CA GLY A 307 19.76 -6.63 -2.66
C GLY A 307 21.28 -6.60 -2.50
N PRO A 308 21.93 -7.74 -2.22
CA PRO A 308 23.30 -7.76 -1.68
C PRO A 308 24.37 -7.19 -2.60
N ASP A 309 24.09 -7.04 -3.89
CA ASP A 309 25.01 -6.60 -4.93
C ASP A 309 24.54 -5.32 -5.65
N SER A 310 23.59 -4.58 -5.07
CA SER A 310 23.02 -3.38 -5.69
C SER A 310 23.97 -2.19 -5.65
N GLY A 311 23.98 -1.44 -6.75
CA GLY A 311 24.78 -0.22 -6.92
C GLY A 311 24.01 1.06 -6.66
N MET A 312 24.75 2.17 -6.70
CA MET A 312 24.19 3.51 -6.77
C MET A 312 23.91 3.89 -8.22
N LEU A 313 22.87 4.70 -8.43
CA LEU A 313 22.54 5.27 -9.74
C LEU A 313 22.64 6.80 -9.68
N GLU A 314 22.84 7.43 -10.82
CA GLU A 314 22.65 8.87 -10.95
C GLU A 314 21.54 9.19 -11.95
N PHE A 315 20.85 10.30 -11.74
CA PHE A 315 19.80 10.74 -12.66
C PHE A 315 19.88 12.24 -12.95
N SER A 316 19.37 12.64 -14.11
CA SER A 316 19.22 14.02 -14.55
C SER A 316 17.77 14.27 -14.98
N ILE A 317 17.25 15.45 -14.63
CA ILE A 317 15.92 15.92 -15.04
C ILE A 317 16.12 16.99 -16.11
N ASN A 318 15.47 16.83 -17.26
CA ASN A 318 15.45 17.83 -18.34
C ASN A 318 16.84 18.32 -18.78
N GLY A 319 17.85 17.43 -18.73
CA GLY A 319 19.24 17.74 -19.10
C GLY A 319 20.02 18.54 -18.04
N GLY A 320 19.48 18.69 -16.83
CA GLY A 320 20.16 19.31 -15.70
C GLY A 320 21.32 18.48 -15.13
N PRO A 321 21.92 18.92 -14.01
CA PRO A 321 23.01 18.20 -13.37
C PRO A 321 22.58 16.82 -12.86
N PHE A 322 23.49 15.86 -12.93
CA PHE A 322 23.26 14.52 -12.37
C PHE A 322 23.27 14.55 -10.84
N ARG A 323 22.34 13.81 -10.24
CA ARG A 323 22.21 13.62 -8.80
C ARG A 323 22.40 12.14 -8.49
N LEU A 324 23.31 11.83 -7.58
CA LEU A 324 23.58 10.46 -7.13
C LEU A 324 22.50 10.02 -6.13
N VAL A 325 22.09 8.76 -6.22
CA VAL A 325 21.15 8.11 -5.30
C VAL A 325 21.72 6.78 -4.85
N ASN A 326 21.76 6.57 -3.54
CA ASN A 326 22.05 5.27 -2.94
C ASN A 326 20.74 4.59 -2.51
N PRO A 327 20.27 3.56 -3.23
CA PRO A 327 19.07 2.82 -2.85
C PRO A 327 19.35 1.68 -1.85
N PHE A 328 20.61 1.49 -1.46
CA PHE A 328 21.03 0.38 -0.61
C PHE A 328 20.71 0.67 0.86
N ASP A 329 19.96 -0.22 1.50
CA ASP A 329 19.50 -0.09 2.88
C ASP A 329 19.94 -1.26 3.77
N GLU A 330 19.46 -1.32 5.01
CA GLU A 330 19.77 -2.38 5.96
C GLU A 330 19.26 -3.78 5.57
N TRP A 331 18.29 -3.88 4.65
CA TRP A 331 17.71 -5.15 4.21
C TRP A 331 18.42 -5.72 3.00
N CYS A 332 19.05 -4.88 2.19
CA CYS A 332 19.79 -5.28 1.00
C CYS A 332 20.81 -6.41 1.24
N PRO A 333 21.58 -6.48 2.35
CA PRO A 333 22.50 -7.59 2.60
C PRO A 333 21.84 -8.97 2.73
N LEU A 334 20.53 -9.04 3.03
CA LEU A 334 19.85 -10.29 3.38
C LEU A 334 19.13 -10.93 2.19
N PHE A 335 18.48 -10.11 1.35
CA PHE A 335 17.63 -10.59 0.27
C PHE A 335 17.42 -9.52 -0.79
N GLN A 336 16.83 -9.93 -1.92
CA GLN A 336 16.42 -9.00 -2.97
C GLN A 336 14.96 -8.60 -2.80
N ARG A 337 14.64 -7.31 -2.94
CA ARG A 337 13.26 -6.80 -2.83
C ARG A 337 13.01 -5.58 -3.72
N PRO A 338 11.75 -5.28 -4.04
CA PRO A 338 11.39 -4.00 -4.64
C PRO A 338 11.69 -2.84 -3.69
N VAL A 339 12.33 -1.78 -4.19
CA VAL A 339 12.59 -0.54 -3.45
C VAL A 339 12.11 0.64 -4.28
N PRO A 340 11.09 1.39 -3.83
CA PRO A 340 10.68 2.62 -4.49
C PRO A 340 11.70 3.72 -4.21
N VAL A 341 12.12 4.43 -5.25
CA VAL A 341 13.07 5.54 -5.18
C VAL A 341 12.46 6.74 -5.89
N GLN A 342 12.23 7.82 -5.14
CA GLN A 342 11.80 9.09 -5.71
C GLN A 342 13.00 9.83 -6.28
N LEU A 343 12.91 10.27 -7.53
CA LEU A 343 13.96 11.00 -8.23
C LEU A 343 13.64 12.50 -8.31
N ALA A 344 12.39 12.84 -8.60
CA ALA A 344 11.93 14.22 -8.76
C ALA A 344 10.64 14.42 -7.98
N VAL A 345 10.54 15.56 -7.28
CA VAL A 345 9.31 16.07 -6.66
C VAL A 345 9.28 17.58 -6.88
N HIS A 346 8.28 18.06 -7.61
CA HIS A 346 8.08 19.41 -8.07
C HIS A 346 6.75 19.95 -7.53
N ALA A 347 6.74 21.24 -7.19
CA ALA A 347 5.54 21.90 -6.67
C ALA A 347 4.41 22.01 -7.71
N GLN A 348 4.77 22.12 -9.00
CA GLN A 348 3.82 22.20 -10.10
C GLN A 348 3.98 20.99 -11.01
N ALA A 349 2.84 20.49 -11.51
CA ALA A 349 2.83 19.41 -12.47
C ALA A 349 3.48 19.86 -13.79
N GLU A 350 4.47 19.11 -14.26
CA GLU A 350 5.13 19.38 -15.54
C GLU A 350 5.65 18.09 -16.22
N PRO A 351 5.88 18.14 -17.54
CA PRO A 351 6.60 17.08 -18.24
C PRO A 351 8.07 17.03 -17.81
N MET A 352 8.55 15.82 -17.51
CA MET A 352 9.93 15.57 -17.10
C MET A 352 10.54 14.48 -17.97
N ARG A 353 11.69 14.79 -18.60
CA ARG A 353 12.59 13.79 -19.15
C ARG A 353 13.60 13.38 -18.09
N ILE A 354 13.57 12.12 -17.68
CA ILE A 354 14.51 11.56 -16.72
C ILE A 354 15.54 10.72 -17.48
N MET A 355 16.82 11.05 -17.33
CA MET A 355 17.92 10.20 -17.78
C MET A 355 18.57 9.54 -16.56
N VAL A 356 18.66 8.22 -16.56
CA VAL A 356 19.25 7.41 -15.49
C VAL A 356 20.52 6.74 -15.99
N ARG A 357 21.56 6.71 -15.15
CA ARG A 357 22.81 6.00 -15.41
C ARG A 357 23.17 5.14 -14.21
N ASN A 358 23.66 3.93 -14.50
CA ASN A 358 24.35 3.16 -13.48
C ASN A 358 25.68 3.81 -13.14
N THR A 359 26.16 3.60 -11.92
CA THR A 359 27.49 4.06 -11.51
C THR A 359 28.36 2.86 -11.11
N ALA A 360 29.68 3.08 -11.03
CA ALA A 360 30.57 2.13 -10.36
C ALA A 360 30.54 2.30 -8.82
N GLN A 361 29.75 3.24 -8.30
CA GLN A 361 29.64 3.51 -6.87
C GLN A 361 28.63 2.57 -6.22
N LYS A 362 28.86 2.23 -4.96
CA LYS A 362 28.05 1.32 -4.17
C LYS A 362 28.22 1.63 -2.68
N ASP A 363 27.24 1.22 -1.88
CA ASP A 363 27.39 1.15 -0.43
C ASP A 363 28.55 0.22 -0.06
N GLU A 364 29.28 0.51 1.02
CA GLU A 364 30.42 -0.29 1.46
C GLU A 364 30.05 -1.75 1.76
N ARG A 365 28.80 -1.99 2.16
CA ARG A 365 28.24 -3.32 2.45
C ARG A 365 27.84 -4.08 1.19
N SER A 366 27.67 -3.39 0.06
CA SER A 366 27.26 -4.02 -1.20
C SER A 366 28.42 -4.83 -1.79
N THR A 367 28.10 -5.99 -2.35
CA THR A 367 29.05 -6.89 -3.02
C THR A 367 29.22 -6.58 -4.51
N GLY A 368 28.40 -5.69 -5.08
CA GLY A 368 28.38 -5.35 -6.50
C GLY A 368 27.81 -3.95 -6.77
N ASN A 369 27.55 -3.66 -8.05
CA ASN A 369 27.00 -2.38 -8.50
C ASN A 369 25.86 -2.59 -9.50
N TRP A 370 25.04 -3.62 -9.28
CA TRP A 370 23.93 -3.92 -10.16
C TRP A 370 22.84 -2.86 -10.06
N LEU A 371 22.43 -2.37 -11.23
CA LEU A 371 21.21 -1.62 -11.43
C LEU A 371 20.15 -2.58 -11.96
N ARG A 372 19.05 -2.75 -11.21
CA ARG A 372 17.88 -3.54 -11.61
C ARG A 372 16.63 -2.70 -11.50
N VAL A 373 15.98 -2.41 -12.62
CA VAL A 373 14.83 -1.51 -12.71
C VAL A 373 13.59 -2.30 -13.08
N LEU A 374 12.69 -2.46 -12.11
CA LEU A 374 11.46 -3.24 -12.24
C LEU A 374 10.34 -2.42 -12.90
N ALA A 375 10.18 -1.17 -12.47
CA ALA A 375 9.13 -0.29 -13.00
C ALA A 375 9.54 1.18 -12.94
N LEU A 376 8.80 2.01 -13.67
CA LEU A 376 8.90 3.46 -13.64
C LEU A 376 7.76 3.99 -12.76
N LEU A 377 8.02 5.04 -11.99
CA LEU A 377 7.02 5.70 -11.15
C LEU A 377 6.82 7.15 -11.65
N GLU A 378 5.58 7.61 -11.64
CA GLU A 378 5.20 9.01 -11.88
C GLU A 378 4.06 9.40 -10.94
N HIS A 379 3.93 10.67 -10.62
CA HIS A 379 2.82 11.22 -9.82
C HIS A 379 2.67 12.71 -10.04
#